data_AF-A0A8T5TS19-F1
#
_entry.id   AF-A0A8T5TS19-F1
#
_cell.length_a   1.000
_cell.length_b   1.000
_cell.length_c   1.000
_cell.angle_alpha   90.00
_cell.angle_beta   90.00
_cell.angle_gamma   90.00
#
_symmetry.space_group_name_H-M   'P 1'
#
loop_
_entity.id
_entity.type
_entity.pdbx_description
1 polymer ?
#
loop_
_entity_poly.entity_id
_entity_poly.type
_entity_poly.pdbx_seq_one_letter_code
_entity_poly.pdbx_strand_id
1 'polypeptide(L)'
;MHYERNEYKEGFSICALIIAGIFLWWGFNIILDGMANWYWFFGFFWILIGLSIMSNQIYKLTNRSKLRNVVKQEFEQNPNISIELIAGNTGITVKDARAIVLDLKARGELRGKFSTKTGEAKHVEITSSNQAPSEEAGKYCANCGTPVKREGIAEYCAYCGAKL
;
A
#
# COMPACT_ATOMS: atom_id res chain seq x y z
N MET A 1 2.65 8.09 -15.57
CA MET A 1 1.85 8.18 -14.32
C MET A 1 2.49 9.25 -13.48
N HIS A 2 1.71 10.16 -12.88
CA HIS A 2 2.26 11.08 -11.89
C HIS A 2 2.22 10.36 -10.53
N TYR A 3 3.39 10.07 -9.96
CA TYR A 3 3.53 9.42 -8.66
C TYR A 3 4.10 10.45 -7.69
N GLU A 4 3.38 10.67 -6.58
CA GLU A 4 3.86 11.51 -5.50
C GLU A 4 4.57 10.66 -4.43
N ARG A 5 5.65 11.21 -3.86
CA ARG A 5 6.42 10.54 -2.81
C ARG A 5 5.52 10.26 -1.59
N ASN A 6 5.51 9.02 -1.09
CA ASN A 6 4.71 8.52 0.06
C ASN A 6 3.21 8.32 -0.21
N GLU A 7 2.76 8.45 -1.46
CA GLU A 7 1.35 8.31 -1.84
C GLU A 7 0.76 6.95 -1.43
N TYR A 8 1.56 5.89 -1.35
CA TYR A 8 1.10 4.55 -0.96
C TYR A 8 0.76 4.41 0.53
N LYS A 9 1.49 5.10 1.42
CA LYS A 9 1.26 5.04 2.87
C LYS A 9 0.20 6.03 3.37
N GLU A 10 0.08 7.19 2.71
CA GLU A 10 -0.74 8.31 3.19
C GLU A 10 -2.00 8.55 2.32
N GLY A 11 -2.15 7.82 1.22
CA GLY A 11 -3.08 8.17 0.14
C GLY A 11 -4.58 8.02 0.42
N PHE A 12 -5.01 7.23 1.41
CA PHE A 12 -6.44 6.95 1.60
C PHE A 12 -6.93 7.38 2.99
N SER A 13 -7.86 8.35 3.02
CA SER A 13 -8.45 8.85 4.27
C SER A 13 -9.92 8.46 4.37
N ILE A 14 -10.20 7.53 5.29
CA ILE A 14 -11.56 7.07 5.61
C ILE A 14 -12.41 8.22 6.16
N CYS A 15 -11.82 9.09 6.99
CA CYS A 15 -12.51 10.25 7.55
C CYS A 15 -12.97 11.21 6.45
N ALA A 16 -12.11 11.46 5.44
CA ALA A 16 -12.48 12.32 4.30
C ALA A 16 -13.65 11.72 3.50
N LEU A 17 -13.71 10.40 3.38
CA LEU A 17 -14.81 9.67 2.73
C LEU A 17 -16.14 9.82 3.48
N ILE A 18 -16.11 9.70 4.82
CA ILE A 18 -17.29 9.90 5.67
C ILE A 18 -17.78 11.34 5.55
N ILE A 19 -16.87 12.31 5.63
CA ILE A 19 -17.19 13.73 5.46
C ILE A 19 -17.82 13.95 4.09
N ALA A 20 -17.21 13.44 3.01
CA ALA A 20 -17.78 13.56 1.66
C ALA A 20 -19.20 12.96 1.57
N GLY A 21 -19.44 11.82 2.20
CA GLY A 21 -20.77 11.20 2.27
C GLY A 21 -21.82 12.10 2.93
N ILE A 22 -21.46 12.79 4.02
CA ILE A 22 -22.34 13.75 4.70
C ILE A 22 -22.67 14.94 3.80
N PHE A 23 -21.67 15.50 3.11
CA PHE A 23 -21.87 16.61 2.16
C PHE A 23 -22.78 16.22 0.98
N LEU A 24 -22.58 15.01 0.43
CA LEU A 24 -23.43 14.49 -0.65
C LEU A 24 -24.86 14.24 -0.18
N TRP A 25 -25.04 13.61 0.98
CA TRP A 25 -26.35 13.37 1.56
C TRP A 25 -27.11 14.67 1.80
N TRP A 26 -26.43 15.65 2.42
CA TRP A 26 -27.06 16.92 2.75
C TRP A 26 -27.37 17.75 1.51
N GLY A 27 -26.44 17.80 0.54
CA GLY A 27 -26.67 18.44 -0.75
C GLY A 27 -27.82 17.81 -1.53
N PHE A 28 -27.94 16.48 -1.53
CA PHE A 28 -29.03 15.77 -2.20
C PHE A 28 -30.39 16.05 -1.55
N ASN A 29 -30.46 16.06 -0.22
CA ASN A 29 -31.70 16.45 0.49
C ASN A 29 -32.10 17.90 0.19
N ILE A 30 -31.15 18.84 0.13
CA ILE A 30 -31.43 20.24 -0.23
C ILE A 30 -31.99 20.37 -1.66
N ILE A 31 -31.51 19.55 -2.61
CA ILE A 31 -32.05 19.54 -3.98
C ILE A 31 -33.46 18.97 -4.01
N LEU A 32 -33.71 17.85 -3.32
CA LEU A 32 -35.01 17.17 -3.32
C LEU A 32 -36.09 18.00 -2.62
N ASP A 33 -35.81 18.48 -1.41
CA ASP A 33 -36.77 19.27 -0.61
C ASP A 33 -36.91 20.70 -1.16
N GLY A 34 -35.83 21.22 -1.73
CA GLY A 34 -35.75 22.58 -2.25
C GLY A 34 -36.21 22.73 -3.70
N MET A 35 -36.60 21.66 -4.40
CA MET A 35 -36.78 21.66 -5.86
C MET A 35 -37.80 22.69 -6.38
N ALA A 36 -38.75 23.11 -5.53
CA ALA A 36 -39.74 24.15 -5.82
C ALA A 36 -39.32 25.58 -5.39
N ASN A 37 -38.14 25.73 -4.80
CA ASN A 37 -37.64 26.95 -4.16
C ASN A 37 -36.29 27.38 -4.76
N TRP A 38 -36.03 28.68 -4.88
CA TRP A 38 -34.81 29.18 -5.52
C TRP A 38 -33.52 28.67 -4.86
N TYR A 39 -33.56 28.32 -3.56
CA TYR A 39 -32.41 27.83 -2.81
C TYR A 39 -31.90 26.44 -3.21
N TRP A 40 -32.57 25.71 -4.11
CA TRP A 40 -32.11 24.38 -4.57
C TRP A 40 -30.71 24.38 -5.20
N PHE A 41 -30.25 25.50 -5.77
CA PHE A 41 -28.94 25.60 -6.42
C PHE A 41 -27.81 25.47 -5.39
N PHE A 42 -28.04 25.84 -4.13
CA PHE A 42 -27.07 25.62 -3.07
C PHE A 42 -26.81 24.13 -2.84
N GLY A 43 -27.81 23.27 -3.05
CA GLY A 43 -27.65 21.83 -2.99
C GLY A 43 -26.60 21.30 -3.97
N PHE A 44 -26.53 21.85 -5.19
CA PHE A 44 -25.48 21.50 -6.17
C PHE A 44 -24.08 21.89 -5.68
N PHE A 45 -23.95 23.02 -4.98
CA PHE A 45 -22.68 23.44 -4.41
C PHE A 45 -22.16 22.45 -3.36
N TRP A 46 -23.05 21.97 -2.47
CA TRP A 46 -22.72 20.94 -1.48
C TRP A 46 -22.34 19.61 -2.14
N ILE A 47 -23.06 19.21 -3.20
CA ILE A 47 -22.74 17.99 -3.95
C ILE A 47 -21.38 18.11 -4.65
N LEU A 48 -21.06 19.26 -5.26
CA LEU A 48 -19.77 19.50 -5.91
C LEU A 48 -18.60 19.35 -4.94
N ILE A 49 -18.74 19.90 -3.72
CA ILE A 49 -17.73 19.74 -2.67
C ILE A 49 -17.55 18.25 -2.34
N GLY A 50 -18.64 17.53 -2.08
CA GLY A 50 -18.59 16.09 -1.81
C GLY A 50 -17.96 15.28 -2.95
N LEU A 51 -18.29 15.59 -4.20
CA LEU A 51 -17.74 14.93 -5.39
C LEU A 51 -16.25 15.20 -5.60
N SER A 52 -15.78 16.42 -5.34
CA SER A 52 -14.35 16.76 -5.45
C SER A 52 -13.49 15.97 -4.45
N ILE A 53 -13.98 15.81 -3.21
CA ILE A 53 -13.31 15.01 -2.18
C ILE A 53 -13.30 13.53 -2.58
N MET A 54 -14.45 12.99 -3.02
CA MET A 54 -14.56 11.61 -3.49
C MET A 54 -13.63 11.32 -4.67
N SER A 55 -13.61 12.20 -5.67
CA SER A 55 -12.79 12.03 -6.88
C SER A 55 -11.30 11.98 -6.55
N ASN A 56 -10.85 12.81 -5.60
CA ASN A 56 -9.47 12.78 -5.12
C ASN A 56 -9.12 11.43 -4.44
N GLN A 57 -10.03 10.87 -3.64
CA GLN A 57 -9.81 9.57 -3.00
C GLN A 57 -9.80 8.42 -4.02
N ILE A 58 -10.69 8.43 -5.02
CA ILE A 58 -10.76 7.43 -6.10
C ILE A 58 -9.49 7.45 -6.94
N TYR A 59 -8.98 8.65 -7.25
CA TYR A 59 -7.72 8.81 -8.00
C TYR A 59 -6.55 8.15 -7.26
N LYS A 60 -6.42 8.41 -5.95
CA LYS A 60 -5.36 7.82 -5.11
C LYS A 60 -5.47 6.29 -5.00
N LEU A 61 -6.69 5.75 -4.88
CA LEU A 61 -6.91 4.29 -4.91
C LEU A 61 -6.50 3.67 -6.24
N THR A 62 -6.81 4.32 -7.36
CA THR A 62 -6.49 3.83 -8.70
C THR A 62 -4.99 3.88 -8.99
N ASN A 63 -4.30 4.92 -8.50
CA ASN A 63 -2.84 5.01 -8.63
C ASN A 63 -2.15 3.92 -7.80
N ARG A 64 -2.67 3.64 -6.59
CA ARG A 64 -2.18 2.58 -5.70
C ARG A 64 -2.23 1.19 -6.33
N SER A 65 -3.33 0.84 -6.99
CA SER A 65 -3.46 -0.47 -7.66
C SER A 65 -2.54 -0.59 -8.87
N LYS A 66 -2.35 0.50 -9.63
CA LYS A 66 -1.39 0.55 -10.75
C LYS A 66 0.06 0.39 -10.26
N LEU A 67 0.47 1.12 -9.22
CA LEU A 67 1.79 1.00 -8.61
C LEU A 67 2.07 -0.44 -8.13
N ARG A 68 1.07 -1.06 -7.51
CA ARG A 68 1.13 -2.46 -7.09
C ARG A 68 1.36 -3.41 -8.28
N ASN A 69 0.65 -3.20 -9.38
CA ASN A 69 0.81 -4.01 -10.59
C ASN A 69 2.18 -3.81 -11.25
N VAL A 70 2.70 -2.59 -11.28
CA VAL A 70 4.04 -2.30 -11.82
C VAL A 70 5.13 -3.02 -11.00
N VAL A 71 5.08 -2.90 -9.66
CA VAL A 71 6.03 -3.60 -8.78
C VAL A 71 5.89 -5.11 -8.91
N LYS A 72 4.66 -5.64 -9.00
CA LYS A 72 4.42 -7.06 -9.24
C LYS A 72 5.03 -7.53 -10.56
N GLN A 73 4.83 -6.77 -11.64
CA GLN A 73 5.39 -7.08 -12.95
C GLN A 73 6.92 -7.08 -12.93
N GLU A 74 7.56 -6.14 -12.23
CA GLU A 74 9.02 -6.14 -12.04
C GLU A 74 9.51 -7.38 -11.31
N PHE A 75 8.78 -7.85 -10.29
CA PHE A 75 9.10 -9.11 -9.60
C PHE A 75 8.86 -10.36 -10.46
N GLU A 76 7.85 -10.34 -11.33
CA GLU A 76 7.58 -11.44 -12.28
C GLU A 76 8.65 -11.52 -13.38
N GLN A 77 9.13 -10.36 -13.86
CA GLN A 77 10.17 -10.28 -14.89
C GLN A 77 11.56 -10.57 -14.33
N ASN A 78 11.84 -10.12 -13.10
CA ASN A 78 13.15 -10.27 -12.44
C ASN A 78 12.98 -10.84 -11.01
N PRO A 79 12.84 -12.16 -10.83
CA PRO A 79 12.51 -12.75 -9.54
C PRO A 79 13.59 -12.61 -8.45
N ASN A 80 14.82 -12.23 -8.84
CA ASN A 80 15.96 -12.04 -7.92
C ASN A 80 16.33 -10.57 -7.65
N ILE A 81 15.48 -9.62 -8.05
CA ILE A 81 15.77 -8.19 -7.91
C ILE A 81 15.65 -7.72 -6.44
N SER A 82 16.46 -6.74 -6.04
CA SER A 82 16.34 -6.09 -4.73
C SER A 82 15.31 -4.97 -4.75
N ILE A 83 14.76 -4.64 -3.58
CA ILE A 83 13.72 -3.60 -3.44
C ILE A 83 14.30 -2.22 -3.82
N GLU A 84 15.58 -2.01 -3.55
CA GLU A 84 16.32 -0.80 -3.89
C GLU A 84 16.44 -0.61 -5.41
N LEU A 85 16.64 -1.71 -6.15
CA LEU A 85 16.73 -1.67 -7.61
C LEU A 85 15.35 -1.48 -8.25
N ILE A 86 14.29 -2.10 -7.70
CA ILE A 86 12.91 -1.83 -8.12
C ILE A 86 12.57 -0.35 -7.90
N ALA A 87 12.91 0.20 -6.74
CA ALA A 87 12.71 1.62 -6.45
C ALA A 87 13.42 2.51 -7.48
N GLY A 88 14.66 2.16 -7.86
CA GLY A 88 15.40 2.85 -8.90
C GLY A 88 14.76 2.74 -10.30
N ASN A 89 14.34 1.55 -10.71
CA ASN A 89 13.78 1.28 -12.03
C ASN A 89 12.38 1.89 -12.22
N THR A 90 11.56 1.85 -11.16
CA THR A 90 10.16 2.31 -11.20
C THR A 90 10.00 3.78 -10.80
N GLY A 91 11.04 4.41 -10.26
CA GLY A 91 10.99 5.77 -9.69
C GLY A 91 10.19 5.87 -8.38
N ILE A 92 9.80 4.73 -7.80
CA ILE A 92 9.05 4.64 -6.54
C ILE A 92 10.03 4.77 -5.37
N THR A 93 9.59 5.34 -4.25
CA THR A 93 10.44 5.35 -3.06
C THR A 93 10.60 3.97 -2.44
N VAL A 94 11.77 3.70 -1.87
CA VAL A 94 12.07 2.43 -1.17
C VAL A 94 11.04 2.13 -0.07
N LYS A 95 10.54 3.17 0.62
CA LYS A 95 9.52 3.05 1.68
C LYS A 95 8.19 2.52 1.12
N ASP A 96 7.73 3.07 0.00
CA ASP A 96 6.48 2.65 -0.65
C ASP A 96 6.63 1.31 -1.36
N ALA A 97 7.78 1.05 -2.00
CA ALA A 97 8.08 -0.26 -2.58
C ALA A 97 8.04 -1.36 -1.51
N ARG A 98 8.60 -1.13 -0.31
CA ARG A 98 8.51 -2.06 0.83
C ARG A 98 7.05 -2.24 1.29
N ALA A 99 6.26 -1.18 1.35
CA ALA A 99 4.85 -1.27 1.72
C ALA A 99 4.02 -2.05 0.68
N ILE A 100 4.33 -1.89 -0.61
CA ILE A 100 3.73 -2.65 -1.70
C ILE A 100 4.10 -4.14 -1.59
N VAL A 101 5.37 -4.46 -1.32
CA VAL A 101 5.83 -5.84 -1.10
C VAL A 101 5.08 -6.50 0.06
N LEU A 102 4.94 -5.81 1.19
CA LEU A 102 4.20 -6.31 2.34
C LEU A 102 2.72 -6.55 2.00
N ASP A 103 2.08 -5.65 1.25
CA ASP A 103 0.70 -5.82 0.79
C ASP A 103 0.56 -7.01 -0.19
N LEU A 104 1.51 -7.17 -1.12
CA LEU A 104 1.55 -8.33 -2.03
C LEU A 104 1.71 -9.66 -1.28
N LYS A 105 2.54 -9.69 -0.23
CA LYS A 105 2.69 -10.88 0.63
C LYS A 105 1.45 -11.16 1.47
N ALA A 106 0.82 -10.13 2.05
CA ALA A 106 -0.40 -10.27 2.84
C ALA A 106 -1.56 -10.84 2.01
N ARG A 107 -1.62 -10.52 0.70
CA ARG A 107 -2.60 -11.10 -0.23
C ARG A 107 -2.20 -12.44 -0.83
N GLY A 108 -1.00 -12.94 -0.51
CA GLY A 108 -0.48 -14.21 -1.03
C GLY A 108 -0.06 -14.17 -2.52
N GLU A 109 -0.02 -12.99 -3.14
CA GLU A 109 0.35 -12.79 -4.55
C GLU A 109 1.86 -12.78 -4.78
N LEU A 110 2.66 -12.57 -3.72
CA LEU A 110 4.11 -12.67 -3.76
C LEU A 110 4.57 -13.62 -2.66
N ARG A 111 5.22 -14.71 -3.05
CA ARG A 111 5.71 -15.75 -2.14
C ARG A 111 7.22 -15.91 -2.33
N GLY A 112 8.00 -15.30 -1.45
CA GLY A 112 9.45 -15.32 -1.50
C GLY A 112 10.08 -14.77 -0.23
N LYS A 113 11.30 -15.19 0.09
CA LYS A 113 12.07 -14.68 1.23
C LYS A 113 13.17 -13.78 0.70
N PHE A 114 13.51 -12.72 1.40
CA PHE A 114 14.65 -11.89 1.04
C PHE A 114 15.94 -12.50 1.59
N SER A 115 17.01 -12.36 0.84
CA SER A 115 18.37 -12.70 1.27
C SER A 115 18.75 -11.83 2.47
N THR A 116 19.11 -12.46 3.59
CA THR A 116 19.52 -11.76 4.81
C THR A 116 20.87 -11.03 4.67
N LYS A 117 21.64 -11.35 3.61
CA LYS A 117 22.94 -10.73 3.31
C LYS A 117 22.87 -9.66 2.22
N THR A 118 22.04 -9.84 1.20
CA THR A 118 22.03 -8.95 0.01
C THR A 118 20.75 -8.13 -0.13
N GLY A 119 19.67 -8.44 0.59
CA GLY A 119 18.37 -7.75 0.44
C GLY A 119 17.61 -8.14 -0.83
N GLU A 120 18.19 -8.96 -1.71
CA GLU A 120 17.56 -9.49 -2.93
C GLU A 120 16.42 -10.46 -2.60
N ALA A 121 15.35 -10.43 -3.39
CA ALA A 121 14.33 -11.46 -3.32
C ALA A 121 14.96 -12.81 -3.72
N LYS A 122 14.94 -13.81 -2.84
CA LYS A 122 15.21 -15.19 -3.23
C LYS A 122 13.87 -15.89 -3.37
N HIS A 123 13.54 -16.28 -4.61
CA HIS A 123 12.48 -17.23 -4.86
C HIS A 123 12.92 -18.57 -4.24
N VAL A 124 12.34 -18.94 -3.10
CA VAL A 124 12.42 -20.31 -2.60
C VAL A 124 11.14 -20.96 -3.07
N GLU A 125 11.24 -21.75 -4.14
CA GLU A 125 10.22 -22.74 -4.48
C GLU A 125 9.97 -23.66 -3.28
N ILE A 126 8.68 -23.95 -3.10
CA ILE A 126 8.02 -24.87 -2.18
C ILE A 126 8.98 -25.76 -1.36
N THR A 127 8.97 -25.59 -0.04
CA THR A 127 9.20 -26.71 0.88
C THR A 127 8.16 -26.62 1.99
N SER A 128 7.43 -27.72 2.16
CA SER A 128 6.34 -27.92 3.09
C SER A 128 6.63 -27.30 4.46
N SER A 129 5.66 -26.53 4.92
CA SER A 129 5.46 -26.23 6.33
C SER A 129 5.42 -27.55 7.10
N ASN A 130 6.48 -27.84 7.84
CA ASN A 130 6.49 -28.73 9.01
C ASN A 130 7.74 -28.40 9.84
N GLN A 131 7.82 -27.17 10.31
CA GLN A 131 8.63 -26.86 11.49
C GLN A 131 7.77 -26.02 12.42
N ALA A 132 7.50 -26.63 13.58
CA ALA A 132 6.78 -26.05 14.70
C ALA A 132 7.32 -24.65 15.05
N PRO A 133 6.48 -23.74 15.56
CA PRO A 133 6.92 -22.42 15.99
C PRO A 133 7.88 -22.59 17.17
N SER A 134 9.19 -22.45 16.93
CA SER A 134 10.14 -22.28 18.03
C SER A 134 10.02 -20.84 18.51
N GLU A 135 9.38 -20.67 19.67
CA GLU A 135 9.35 -19.43 20.44
C GLU A 135 10.77 -19.08 20.90
N GLU A 136 11.55 -18.44 20.03
CA GLU A 136 12.79 -17.79 20.42
C GLU A 136 12.60 -16.28 20.37
N ALA A 137 12.77 -15.63 21.51
CA ALA A 137 12.67 -14.18 21.70
C ALA A 137 13.78 -13.44 20.92
N GLY A 138 13.59 -13.32 19.61
CA GLY A 138 14.44 -12.55 18.71
C GLY A 138 14.15 -11.06 18.75
N LYS A 139 15.12 -10.24 18.31
CA LYS A 139 14.85 -8.81 18.03
C LYS A 139 13.81 -8.72 16.91
N TYR A 140 12.82 -7.85 17.05
CA TYR A 140 11.79 -7.64 16.04
C TYR A 140 12.30 -6.67 14.96
N CYS A 141 11.93 -6.89 13.70
CA CYS A 141 12.21 -5.92 12.64
C CYS A 141 11.39 -4.64 12.85
N ALA A 142 12.03 -3.48 12.95
CA ALA A 142 11.35 -2.19 13.12
C ALA A 142 10.40 -1.81 11.96
N ASN A 143 10.55 -2.44 10.79
CA ASN A 143 9.74 -2.14 9.61
C ASN A 143 8.53 -3.08 9.41
N CYS A 144 8.63 -4.36 9.79
CA CYS A 144 7.55 -5.33 9.56
C CYS A 144 7.15 -6.16 10.79
N GLY A 145 7.80 -5.96 11.93
CA GLY A 145 7.47 -6.63 13.19
C GLY A 145 7.76 -8.14 13.23
N THR A 146 8.35 -8.72 12.18
CA THR A 146 8.68 -10.16 12.19
C THR A 146 9.89 -10.45 13.08
N PRO A 147 9.90 -11.58 13.82
CA PRO A 147 11.03 -11.97 14.65
C PRO A 147 12.25 -12.26 13.77
N VAL A 148 13.39 -11.67 14.11
CA VAL A 148 14.67 -11.91 13.44
C VAL A 148 15.44 -12.94 14.26
N LYS A 149 15.76 -14.09 13.65
CA LYS A 149 16.62 -15.10 14.27
C LYS A 149 18.01 -14.49 14.49
N ARG A 150 18.49 -14.52 15.74
CA ARG A 150 19.83 -14.04 16.12
C ARG A 150 20.91 -15.03 15.66
N GLU A 151 21.07 -15.21 14.36
CA GLU A 151 22.21 -15.95 13.81
C GLU A 151 23.10 -15.00 13.01
N GLY A 152 23.83 -14.17 13.76
CA GLY A 152 25.17 -13.66 13.43
C GLY A 152 25.45 -12.77 12.20
N ILE A 153 24.64 -12.74 11.13
CA ILE A 153 25.03 -12.08 9.85
C ILE A 153 23.82 -11.59 9.04
N ALA A 154 22.71 -11.23 9.69
CA ALA A 154 21.54 -10.72 9.00
C ALA A 154 21.60 -9.19 8.94
N GLU A 155 22.04 -8.63 7.82
CA GLU A 155 21.97 -7.19 7.53
C GLU A 155 20.58 -6.77 7.03
N TYR A 156 19.82 -7.71 6.47
CA TYR A 156 18.49 -7.47 5.92
C TYR A 156 17.45 -8.43 6.49
N CYS A 157 16.22 -7.95 6.65
CA CYS A 157 15.08 -8.71 7.11
C CYS A 157 14.64 -9.72 6.03
N ALA A 158 14.63 -11.01 6.36
CA ALA A 158 14.20 -12.07 5.45
C ALA A 158 12.72 -11.94 4.99
N TYR A 159 11.90 -11.21 5.73
CA TYR A 159 10.48 -11.05 5.43
C TYR A 159 10.17 -9.80 4.60
N CYS A 160 10.74 -8.64 4.94
CA CYS A 160 10.43 -7.37 4.26
C CYS A 160 11.60 -6.76 3.46
N GLY A 161 12.78 -7.39 3.46
CA GLY A 161 13.98 -6.90 2.77
C GLY A 161 14.54 -5.60 3.37
N ALA A 162 14.03 -5.13 4.50
CA ALA A 162 14.54 -3.93 5.14
C ALA A 162 15.88 -4.19 5.83
N LYS A 163 16.81 -3.24 5.74
CA LYS A 163 18.04 -3.25 6.50
C LYS A 163 17.74 -3.23 8.01
N LEU A 164 18.37 -4.12 8.77
CA LEU A 164 18.19 -4.33 10.22
C LEU A 164 19.07 -3.40 11.07
#